data_AF-A0A0Z8VMD8-F1
#
_entry.id   AF-A0A0Z8VMD8-F1
#
_cell.length_a   1.000
_cell.length_b   1.000
_cell.length_c   1.000
_cell.angle_alpha   90.00
_cell.angle_beta   90.00
_cell.angle_gamma   90.00
#
_symmetry.space_group_name_H-M   'P 1'
#
loop_
_entity.id
_entity.type
_entity.pdbx_description
1 polymer ?
#
loop_
_entity_poly.entity_id
_entity_poly.type
_entity_poly.pdbx_seq_one_letter_code
_entity_poly.pdbx_strand_id
1 'polypeptide(L)'
;MRNNQQYVATSTESICQYSPQETVEKFHYQVKTAVKMAVHEGIIERNFCDFTTIRSSVESEPKEAKFLEINEYTSLIECARQNIRYHSYVIIYLIAGTDIRFAEALGLTWNDISFENKIIDVNKIYNYNTTFDFAPTKNTSSVRKIPIYDHTVKLMKDYKEKCWIENKSE
;
A
#
# COMPACT_ATOMS: atom_id res chain seq x y z
N MET A 1 -1.48 35.88 -23.96
CA MET A 1 -0.52 35.18 -23.08
C MET A 1 -0.75 35.38 -21.57
N ARG A 2 -1.51 36.41 -21.10
CA ARG A 2 -1.79 36.61 -19.65
C ARG A 2 -2.81 35.64 -19.02
N ASN A 3 -3.70 35.03 -19.81
CA ASN A 3 -4.78 34.19 -19.25
C ASN A 3 -4.30 32.82 -18.73
N ASN A 4 -3.31 32.16 -19.35
CA ASN A 4 -2.91 30.81 -18.94
C ASN A 4 -2.17 30.76 -17.59
N GLN A 5 -1.45 31.82 -17.20
CA GLN A 5 -0.82 31.88 -15.87
C GLN A 5 -1.85 32.00 -14.75
N GLN A 6 -3.01 32.59 -15.02
CA GLN A 6 -4.04 32.86 -14.01
C GLN A 6 -4.89 31.62 -13.68
N TYR A 7 -5.10 30.71 -14.64
CA TYR A 7 -5.84 29.44 -14.40
C TYR A 7 -4.99 28.36 -13.71
N VAL A 8 -3.68 28.33 -13.97
CA VAL A 8 -2.78 27.41 -13.27
C VAL A 8 -2.65 27.83 -11.80
N ALA A 9 -2.52 29.14 -11.53
CA ALA A 9 -2.44 29.68 -10.17
C ALA A 9 -3.64 29.28 -9.30
N THR A 10 -4.88 29.44 -9.79
CA THR A 10 -6.10 29.19 -9.00
C THR A 10 -6.34 27.71 -8.66
N SER A 11 -5.91 26.78 -9.52
CA SER A 11 -6.02 25.33 -9.26
C SER A 11 -4.92 24.80 -8.36
N THR A 12 -3.69 25.34 -8.46
CA THR A 12 -2.61 24.99 -7.52
C THR A 12 -2.81 25.59 -6.14
N GLU A 13 -3.34 26.83 -6.05
CA GLU A 13 -3.63 27.50 -4.78
C GLU A 13 -4.68 26.75 -3.96
N SER A 14 -5.74 26.26 -4.61
CA SER A 14 -6.78 25.47 -3.92
C SER A 14 -6.22 24.15 -3.38
N ILE A 15 -5.39 23.43 -4.14
CA ILE A 15 -4.77 22.18 -3.68
C ILE A 15 -3.81 22.44 -2.50
N CYS A 16 -3.03 23.52 -2.55
CA CYS A 16 -2.15 23.90 -1.44
C CYS A 16 -2.93 24.19 -0.14
N GLN A 17 -4.14 24.73 -0.25
CA GLN A 17 -4.95 25.11 0.90
C GLN A 17 -5.58 23.91 1.61
N TYR A 18 -5.93 22.84 0.88
CA TYR A 18 -6.75 21.74 1.41
C TYR A 18 -6.06 20.38 1.47
N SER A 19 -4.84 20.25 0.93
CA SER A 19 -4.14 18.95 0.88
C SER A 19 -2.83 18.96 1.65
N PRO A 20 -2.43 17.85 2.30
CA PRO A 20 -1.13 17.73 2.97
C PRO A 20 0.04 17.96 2.01
N GLN A 21 1.18 18.44 2.52
CA GLN A 21 2.39 18.75 1.75
C GLN A 21 2.77 17.67 0.74
N GLU A 22 2.77 16.39 1.15
CA GLU A 22 3.14 15.26 0.29
C GLU A 22 2.22 15.14 -0.94
N THR A 23 0.92 15.37 -0.77
CA THR A 23 -0.07 15.34 -1.86
C THR A 23 0.17 16.49 -2.83
N VAL A 24 0.39 17.70 -2.29
CA VAL A 24 0.63 18.89 -3.10
C VAL A 24 1.92 18.73 -3.92
N GLU A 25 2.99 18.21 -3.32
CA GLU A 25 4.24 17.90 -4.01
C GLU A 25 4.05 16.90 -5.13
N LYS A 26 3.38 15.77 -4.87
CA LYS A 26 3.08 14.75 -5.88
C LYS A 26 2.31 15.34 -7.06
N PHE A 27 1.28 16.15 -6.79
CA PHE A 27 0.51 16.82 -7.82
C PHE A 27 1.40 17.76 -8.66
N HIS A 28 2.22 18.58 -8.01
CA HIS A 28 3.16 19.44 -8.73
C HIS A 28 4.13 18.66 -9.59
N TYR A 29 4.69 17.55 -9.10
CA TYR A 29 5.60 16.72 -9.89
C TYR A 29 4.91 16.15 -11.14
N GLN A 30 3.63 15.76 -11.04
CA GLN A 30 2.86 15.32 -12.20
C GLN A 30 2.70 16.44 -13.23
N VAL A 31 2.27 17.63 -12.79
CA VAL A 31 2.13 18.80 -13.68
C VAL A 31 3.49 19.17 -14.29
N LYS A 32 4.53 19.27 -13.48
CA LYS A 32 5.89 19.58 -13.92
C LYS A 32 6.40 18.61 -14.98
N THR A 33 6.09 17.31 -14.83
CA THR A 33 6.46 16.27 -15.80
C THR A 33 5.69 16.42 -17.11
N ALA A 34 4.38 16.68 -17.06
CA ALA A 34 3.58 16.94 -18.26
C ALA A 34 4.08 18.19 -19.02
N VAL A 35 4.39 19.27 -18.29
CA VAL A 35 4.92 20.51 -18.85
C VAL A 35 6.32 20.29 -19.43
N LYS A 36 7.15 19.46 -18.80
CA LYS A 36 8.46 19.07 -19.34
C LYS A 36 8.34 18.38 -20.69
N MET A 37 7.34 17.53 -20.89
CA MET A 37 7.06 16.93 -22.19
C MET A 37 6.59 17.96 -23.22
N ALA A 38 5.72 18.90 -22.82
CA ALA A 38 5.30 19.99 -23.72
C ALA A 38 6.46 20.88 -24.18
N VAL A 39 7.46 21.10 -23.32
CA VAL A 39 8.72 21.78 -23.70
C VAL A 39 9.53 20.93 -24.69
N HIS A 40 9.66 19.63 -24.43
CA HIS A 40 10.38 18.71 -25.32
C HIS A 40 9.79 18.67 -26.73
N GLU A 41 8.46 18.67 -26.84
CA GLU A 41 7.74 18.71 -28.12
C GLU A 41 7.70 20.11 -28.77
N GLY A 42 8.29 21.13 -28.13
CA GLY A 42 8.30 22.50 -28.64
C GLY A 42 6.94 23.21 -28.61
N ILE A 43 5.94 22.67 -27.90
CA ILE A 43 4.61 23.27 -27.75
C ILE A 43 4.68 24.55 -26.91
N ILE A 44 5.57 24.56 -25.91
CA ILE A 44 5.87 25.72 -25.07
C ILE A 44 7.39 25.87 -24.93
N GLU A 45 7.87 27.09 -24.74
CA GLU A 45 9.32 27.37 -24.71
C GLU A 45 9.98 27.04 -23.35
N ARG A 46 9.21 27.08 -22.26
CA ARG A 46 9.75 26.96 -20.90
C ARG A 46 8.80 26.21 -19.98
N ASN A 47 9.36 25.50 -19.01
CA ASN A 47 8.59 24.85 -17.97
C ASN A 47 8.25 25.85 -16.86
N PHE A 48 6.98 26.25 -16.78
CA PHE A 48 6.53 27.21 -15.76
C PHE A 48 6.48 26.63 -14.34
N CYS A 49 6.67 25.33 -14.17
CA CYS A 49 6.79 24.68 -12.87
C CYS A 49 8.23 24.69 -12.34
N ASP A 50 9.22 25.09 -13.14
CA ASP A 50 10.59 25.20 -12.67
C ASP A 50 10.75 26.33 -11.64
N PHE A 51 11.60 26.07 -10.64
CA PHE A 51 11.88 26.98 -9.52
C PHE A 51 10.67 27.42 -8.68
N THR A 52 9.50 26.79 -8.87
CA THR A 52 8.31 27.07 -8.06
C THR A 52 8.49 26.47 -6.67
N THR A 53 8.31 27.28 -5.63
CA THR A 53 8.25 26.79 -4.25
C THR A 53 6.80 26.48 -3.90
N ILE A 54 6.55 25.29 -3.38
CA ILE A 54 5.19 24.88 -3.03
C ILE A 54 5.13 24.49 -1.56
N ARG A 55 4.14 25.07 -0.88
CA ARG A 55 3.88 24.86 0.52
C ARG A 55 2.39 24.66 0.72
N SER A 56 2.04 23.58 1.39
CA SER A 56 0.71 23.33 1.89
C SER A 56 0.42 24.24 3.09
N SER A 57 -0.84 24.65 3.22
CA SER A 57 -1.38 25.32 4.41
C SER A 57 -1.92 24.32 5.44
N VAL A 58 -1.98 23.03 5.09
CA VAL A 58 -2.41 21.96 5.99
C VAL A 58 -1.20 21.50 6.81
N GLU A 59 -1.34 21.57 8.13
CA GLU A 59 -0.31 21.09 9.05
C GLU A 59 -0.14 19.58 8.91
N SER A 60 1.10 19.12 8.81
CA SER A 60 1.40 17.69 8.76
C SER A 60 1.37 17.11 10.16
N GLU A 61 0.75 15.94 10.31
CA GLU A 61 0.94 15.15 11.51
C GLU A 61 2.43 14.83 11.74
N PRO A 62 2.87 14.80 13.01
CA PRO A 62 4.23 14.40 13.36
C PRO A 62 4.51 13.00 12.79
N LYS A 63 5.76 12.77 12.36
CA LYS A 63 6.14 11.51 11.72
C LYS A 63 5.97 10.33 12.67
N GLU A 64 6.18 10.57 13.96
CA GLU A 64 6.06 9.63 15.06
C GLU A 64 4.65 9.04 15.14
N ALA A 65 3.62 9.85 14.87
CA ALA A 65 2.22 9.38 14.87
C ALA A 65 1.89 8.38 13.73
N LYS A 66 2.79 8.19 12.76
CA LYS A 66 2.60 7.25 11.65
C LYS A 66 3.09 5.83 11.96
N PHE A 67 3.79 5.64 13.08
CA PHE A 67 4.38 4.36 13.44
C PHE A 67 3.79 3.85 14.75
N LEU A 68 3.75 2.53 14.89
CA LEU A 68 3.35 1.89 16.14
C LEU A 68 4.56 1.81 17.07
N GLU A 69 4.38 2.23 18.31
CA GLU A 69 5.33 1.94 19.38
C GLU A 69 5.34 0.45 19.71
N ILE A 70 6.40 -0.03 20.37
CA ILE A 70 6.59 -1.48 20.60
C ILE A 70 5.44 -2.12 21.41
N ASN A 71 4.88 -1.38 22.37
CA ASN A 71 3.74 -1.80 23.18
C ASN A 71 2.44 -1.83 22.36
N GLU A 72 2.25 -0.87 21.45
CA GLU A 72 1.10 -0.81 20.54
C GLU A 72 1.16 -1.95 19.52
N TYR A 73 2.33 -2.20 18.93
CA TYR A 73 2.57 -3.35 18.05
C TYR A 73 2.28 -4.67 18.76
N THR A 74 2.81 -4.85 19.97
CA THR A 74 2.56 -6.06 20.77
C THR A 74 1.06 -6.23 21.06
N SER A 75 0.38 -5.14 21.39
CA SER A 75 -1.08 -5.15 21.64
C SER A 75 -1.87 -5.50 20.38
N LEU A 76 -1.47 -4.98 19.21
CA LEU A 76 -2.07 -5.30 17.91
C LEU A 76 -1.93 -6.78 17.59
N ILE A 77 -0.72 -7.34 17.76
CA ILE A 77 -0.45 -8.75 17.50
C ILE A 77 -1.30 -9.64 18.41
N GLU A 78 -1.34 -9.36 19.71
CA GLU A 78 -2.14 -10.16 20.64
C GLU A 78 -3.64 -10.04 20.37
N CYS A 79 -4.14 -8.84 20.05
CA CYS A 79 -5.52 -8.64 19.62
C CYS A 79 -5.85 -9.49 18.38
N ALA A 80 -4.96 -9.50 17.39
CA ALA A 80 -5.15 -10.28 16.17
C ALA A 80 -5.13 -11.79 16.43
N ARG A 81 -4.23 -12.27 17.29
CA ARG A 81 -4.15 -13.69 17.68
C ARG A 81 -5.41 -14.17 18.41
N GLN A 82 -6.06 -13.31 19.19
CA GLN A 82 -7.29 -13.67 19.92
C GLN A 82 -8.54 -13.67 19.03
N ASN A 83 -8.47 -13.01 17.86
CA ASN A 83 -9.62 -12.78 16.99
C ASN A 83 -9.52 -13.52 15.64
N ILE A 84 -8.79 -14.64 15.58
CA ILE A 84 -8.55 -15.43 14.35
C ILE A 84 -9.83 -15.91 13.65
N ARG A 85 -10.99 -15.90 14.33
CA ARG A 85 -12.29 -16.19 13.70
C ARG A 85 -12.63 -15.23 12.55
N TYR A 86 -12.03 -14.05 12.53
CA TYR A 86 -12.20 -13.04 11.49
C TYR A 86 -10.98 -13.03 10.56
N HIS A 87 -11.22 -13.16 9.26
CA HIS A 87 -10.17 -13.22 8.23
C HIS A 87 -9.26 -11.98 8.26
N SER A 88 -9.84 -10.80 8.52
CA SER A 88 -9.10 -9.54 8.61
C SER A 88 -8.01 -9.56 9.68
N TYR A 89 -8.27 -10.16 10.85
CA TYR A 89 -7.27 -10.24 11.92
C TYR A 89 -6.14 -11.21 11.60
N VAL A 90 -6.44 -12.32 10.91
CA VAL A 90 -5.39 -13.23 10.41
C VAL A 90 -4.50 -12.52 9.39
N ILE A 91 -5.09 -11.75 8.47
CA ILE A 91 -4.35 -10.94 7.49
C ILE A 91 -3.47 -9.90 8.18
N ILE A 92 -4.01 -9.15 9.15
CA ILE A 92 -3.25 -8.16 9.94
C ILE A 92 -2.08 -8.84 10.64
N TYR A 93 -2.31 -9.97 11.30
CA TYR A 93 -1.27 -10.73 11.99
C TYR A 93 -0.15 -11.18 11.05
N LEU A 94 -0.50 -11.69 9.86
CA LEU A 94 0.48 -12.11 8.87
C LEU A 94 1.29 -10.92 8.33
N ILE A 95 0.64 -9.83 7.94
CA ILE A 95 1.32 -8.62 7.44
C ILE A 95 2.29 -8.10 8.49
N ALA A 96 1.84 -7.97 9.74
CA ALA A 96 2.63 -7.44 10.83
C ALA A 96 3.82 -8.34 11.21
N GLY A 97 3.71 -9.67 11.03
CA GLY A 97 4.74 -10.63 11.41
C GLY A 97 5.67 -11.08 10.28
N THR A 98 5.31 -10.87 9.01
CA THR A 98 6.03 -11.44 7.85
C THR A 98 6.36 -10.43 6.74
N ASP A 99 5.91 -9.18 6.86
CA ASP A 99 6.11 -8.12 5.85
C ASP A 99 5.64 -8.52 4.44
N ILE A 100 4.53 -9.27 4.39
CA ILE A 100 3.80 -9.48 3.16
C ILE A 100 2.95 -8.25 2.83
N ARG A 101 2.88 -7.88 1.56
CA ARG A 101 2.01 -6.76 1.15
C ARG A 101 0.55 -7.20 1.26
N PHE A 102 -0.34 -6.24 1.51
CA PHE A 102 -1.77 -6.52 1.67
C PHE A 102 -2.37 -7.36 0.53
N ALA A 103 -2.11 -7.00 -0.73
CA ALA A 103 -2.61 -7.76 -1.88
C ALA A 103 -2.00 -9.16 -2.00
N GLU A 104 -0.75 -9.35 -1.54
CA GLU A 104 -0.08 -10.66 -1.48
C GLU A 104 -0.74 -11.52 -0.40
N ALA A 105 -1.01 -10.95 0.79
CA ALA A 105 -1.69 -11.63 1.88
C ALA A 105 -3.09 -12.12 1.49
N LEU A 106 -3.85 -11.29 0.78
CA LEU A 106 -5.15 -11.68 0.23
C LEU A 106 -5.05 -12.78 -0.83
N GLY A 107 -3.93 -12.85 -1.55
CA GLY A 107 -3.68 -13.84 -2.59
C GLY A 107 -3.17 -15.19 -2.07
N LEU A 108 -2.97 -15.35 -0.77
CA LEU A 108 -2.49 -16.61 -0.20
C LEU A 108 -3.57 -17.70 -0.27
N THR A 109 -3.15 -18.88 -0.66
CA THR A 109 -3.93 -20.12 -0.61
C THR A 109 -3.26 -21.11 0.34
N TRP A 110 -3.98 -22.14 0.77
CA TRP A 110 -3.40 -23.17 1.63
C TRP A 110 -2.24 -23.94 0.99
N ASN A 111 -2.15 -23.95 -0.34
CA ASN A 111 -1.04 -24.57 -1.08
C ASN A 111 0.24 -23.73 -1.02
N ASP A 112 0.13 -22.44 -0.69
CA ASP A 112 1.28 -21.55 -0.54
C ASP A 112 1.94 -21.65 0.84
N ILE A 113 1.33 -22.37 1.79
CA ILE A 113 1.79 -22.43 3.18
C ILE A 113 2.31 -23.85 3.49
N SER A 114 3.63 -23.97 3.60
CA SER A 114 4.26 -25.21 4.04
C SER A 114 4.45 -25.18 5.56
N PHE A 115 3.58 -25.89 6.29
CA PHE A 115 3.70 -25.98 7.76
C PHE A 115 4.90 -26.80 8.23
N GLU A 116 5.35 -27.77 7.42
CA GLU A 116 6.53 -28.60 7.72
C GLU A 116 7.81 -27.79 7.59
N ASN A 117 7.98 -27.11 6.45
CA ASN A 117 9.15 -26.28 6.19
C ASN A 117 9.06 -24.90 6.85
N LYS A 118 7.90 -24.56 7.44
CA LYS A 118 7.58 -23.26 8.03
C LYS A 118 7.83 -22.11 7.06
N ILE A 119 7.24 -22.20 5.87
CA ILE A 119 7.41 -21.23 4.78
C ILE A 119 6.06 -20.79 4.22
N ILE A 120 5.94 -19.49 3.92
CA ILE A 120 4.92 -18.92 3.04
C ILE A 120 5.56 -18.62 1.68
N ASP A 121 4.97 -19.15 0.61
CA ASP A 121 5.36 -18.90 -0.78
C ASP A 121 4.53 -17.75 -1.36
N VAL A 122 5.14 -16.58 -1.48
CA VAL A 122 4.50 -15.41 -2.10
C VAL A 122 4.77 -15.44 -3.59
N ASN A 123 3.80 -15.92 -4.37
CA ASN A 123 3.91 -16.06 -5.83
C ASN A 123 2.84 -15.29 -6.63
N LYS A 124 1.79 -14.81 -5.96
CA LYS A 124 0.65 -14.13 -6.58
C LYS A 124 0.07 -13.07 -5.64
N ILE A 125 -0.80 -12.24 -6.19
CA ILE A 125 -1.63 -11.29 -5.45
C ILE A 125 -3.10 -11.57 -5.72
N TYR A 126 -3.97 -11.10 -4.85
CA TYR A 126 -5.38 -10.92 -5.17
C TYR A 126 -5.63 -9.46 -5.56
N ASN A 127 -6.10 -9.24 -6.79
CA ASN A 127 -6.33 -7.92 -7.33
C ASN A 127 -7.71 -7.39 -6.92
N TYR A 128 -7.80 -6.93 -5.69
CA TYR A 128 -9.03 -6.44 -5.06
C TYR A 128 -9.57 -5.11 -5.61
N ASN A 129 -8.80 -4.42 -6.47
CA ASN A 129 -9.17 -3.08 -6.97
C ASN A 129 -9.80 -3.09 -8.36
N THR A 130 -9.49 -4.10 -9.20
CA THR A 130 -9.87 -4.07 -10.62
C THR A 130 -10.51 -5.36 -11.09
N THR A 131 -9.80 -6.49 -11.04
CA THR A 131 -10.30 -7.75 -11.61
C THR A 131 -11.03 -8.62 -10.60
N PHE A 132 -10.86 -8.39 -9.29
CA PHE A 132 -11.38 -9.26 -8.22
C PHE A 132 -10.96 -10.72 -8.42
N ASP A 133 -9.72 -10.93 -8.87
CA ASP A 133 -9.19 -12.24 -9.19
C ASP A 133 -7.68 -12.32 -8.84
N PHE A 134 -7.13 -13.52 -8.85
CA PHE A 134 -5.71 -13.77 -8.72
C PHE A 134 -4.94 -13.19 -9.90
N ALA A 135 -3.82 -12.55 -9.60
CA ALA A 135 -2.90 -12.03 -10.60
C ALA A 135 -1.45 -12.37 -10.23
N PRO A 136 -0.55 -12.52 -11.21
CA PRO A 136 0.87 -12.66 -10.91
C PRO A 136 1.39 -11.40 -10.21
N THR A 137 2.48 -11.55 -9.46
CA THR A 137 3.18 -10.37 -8.93
C THR A 137 3.73 -9.52 -10.08
N LYS A 138 3.75 -8.20 -9.88
CA LYS A 138 4.14 -7.24 -10.94
C LYS A 138 5.54 -7.49 -11.52
N ASN A 139 6.47 -7.93 -10.67
CA ASN A 139 7.87 -8.19 -11.04
C ASN A 139 8.28 -9.57 -10.53
N THR A 140 9.10 -10.29 -11.28
CA THR A 140 9.64 -11.60 -10.87
C THR A 140 10.41 -11.54 -9.55
N SER A 141 11.06 -10.40 -9.25
CA SER A 141 11.73 -10.16 -7.97
C SER A 141 10.81 -10.14 -6.75
N SER A 142 9.49 -10.01 -6.96
CA SER A 142 8.50 -10.02 -5.88
C SER A 142 8.12 -11.44 -5.44
N VAL A 143 8.43 -12.45 -6.26
CA VAL A 143 8.21 -13.87 -5.92
C VAL A 143 9.26 -14.30 -4.90
N ARG A 144 8.82 -14.71 -3.71
CA ARG A 144 9.74 -15.01 -2.60
C ARG A 144 9.14 -16.01 -1.61
N LYS A 145 10.03 -16.70 -0.88
CA LYS A 145 9.67 -17.57 0.24
C LYS A 145 10.00 -16.88 1.54
N ILE A 146 9.05 -16.83 2.46
CA ILE A 146 9.17 -16.16 3.75
C ILE A 146 9.15 -17.22 4.85
N PRO A 147 10.20 -17.35 5.66
CA PRO A 147 10.19 -18.24 6.81
C PRO A 147 9.25 -17.70 7.87
N ILE A 148 8.50 -18.59 8.54
CA ILE A 148 7.58 -18.25 9.61
C ILE A 148 7.93 -19.00 10.90
N TYR A 149 7.58 -18.40 12.03
CA TYR A 149 7.84 -18.97 13.34
C TYR A 149 6.80 -20.04 13.74
N ASP A 150 7.14 -20.88 14.71
CA ASP A 150 6.26 -21.96 15.21
C ASP A 150 4.91 -21.46 15.72
N HIS A 151 4.88 -20.28 16.33
CA HIS A 151 3.66 -19.68 16.84
C HIS A 151 2.74 -19.22 15.68
N THR A 152 3.30 -18.75 14.56
CA THR A 152 2.56 -18.45 13.32
C THR A 152 2.02 -19.73 12.68
N VAL A 153 2.84 -20.80 12.62
CA VAL A 153 2.41 -22.12 12.14
C VAL A 153 1.22 -22.62 12.94
N LYS A 154 1.29 -22.55 14.27
CA LYS A 154 0.21 -22.95 15.17
C LYS A 154 -1.06 -22.14 14.91
N LEU A 155 -0.95 -20.81 14.84
CA LEU A 155 -2.08 -19.92 14.57
C LEU A 155 -2.76 -20.24 13.24
N MET A 156 -1.98 -20.45 12.18
CA MET A 156 -2.52 -20.74 10.85
C MET A 156 -3.17 -22.13 10.77
N LYS A 157 -2.65 -23.13 11.49
CA LYS A 157 -3.32 -24.43 11.65
C LYS A 157 -4.65 -24.30 12.40
N ASP A 158 -4.64 -23.62 13.55
CA ASP A 158 -5.84 -23.36 14.35
C ASP A 158 -6.91 -22.65 13.52
N TYR A 159 -6.52 -21.63 12.75
CA TYR A 159 -7.40 -20.91 11.85
C TYR A 159 -7.96 -21.81 10.73
N LYS A 160 -7.11 -22.61 10.08
CA LYS A 160 -7.52 -23.55 9.02
C LYS A 160 -8.56 -24.57 9.52
N GLU A 161 -8.37 -25.11 10.72
CA GLU A 161 -9.22 -26.18 11.25
C GLU A 161 -10.53 -25.65 11.83
N LYS A 162 -10.51 -24.49 12.50
CA LYS A 162 -11.62 -24.03 13.35
C LYS A 162 -12.44 -22.89 12.75
N CYS A 163 -11.87 -22.11 11.83
CA CYS A 163 -12.43 -20.83 11.42
C CYS A 163 -12.49 -20.62 9.91
N TRP A 164 -11.67 -21.35 9.14
CA TRP A 164 -11.68 -21.26 7.69
C TRP A 164 -12.99 -21.80 7.11
N ILE A 165 -13.55 -21.05 6.18
CA ILE A 165 -14.73 -21.44 5.41
C ILE A 165 -14.28 -21.41 3.96
N GLU A 166 -14.35 -22.54 3.27
CA GLU A 166 -14.05 -22.57 1.84
C GLU A 166 -15.07 -21.73 1.07
N ASN A 167 -14.55 -20.92 0.15
CA ASN A 167 -15.41 -20.26 -0.82
C ASN A 167 -16.12 -21.34 -1.63
N LYS A 168 -17.44 -21.22 -1.78
CA LYS A 168 -18.19 -22.10 -2.68
C LYS A 168 -17.67 -21.86 -4.09
N SER A 169 -17.16 -22.90 -4.73
CA SER A 169 -16.92 -22.88 -6.17
C SER A 169 -18.27 -22.68 -6.85
N GLU A 170 -18.45 -21.57 -7.55
CA GLU A 170 -19.55 -21.41 -8.50
C GLU A 170 -19.33 -22.28 -9.75
#